data_AF-A0A9Q4XRN8-F1
#
_entry.id   AF-A0A9Q4XRN8-F1
#
_cell.length_a   1.000
_cell.length_b   1.000
_cell.length_c   1.000
_cell.angle_alpha   90.00
_cell.angle_beta   90.00
_cell.angle_gamma   90.00
#
_symmetry.space_group_name_H-M   'P 1'
#
loop_
_entity.id
_entity.type
_entity.pdbx_description
1 polymer ?
#
loop_
_entity_poly.entity_id
_entity_poly.type
_entity_poly.pdbx_seq_one_letter_code
_entity_poly.pdbx_strand_id
1 'polypeptide(L)'
;MNEIRINNFQQFHNALAKYKNNTEWIFRGQGKVSWKLVPKAGRYPYSNANDKEFFLAWKRRATEFIDIEKYDDGNLLAIAQHYGFATRLLDWTHNPLIAGYFAVNKYYDSDAVIYAYLNNKSIFAQDNDLFSHRGIHKFIPNGDIQRIVRQCAIFTVHGPATISLDENIDNNCSLEKIIIDKNYRRELLFDLSYYGVNRLYLFPDLDGLSVYMNWHMENENS
;
A
#
# COMPACT_ATOMS: atom_id res chain seq x y z
N MET A 1 -15.10 -14.94 0.43
CA MET A 1 -13.71 -14.43 0.42
C MET A 1 -12.81 -15.58 0.84
N ASN A 2 -11.82 -15.94 0.03
CA ASN A 2 -10.91 -17.03 0.37
C ASN A 2 -9.89 -16.55 1.41
N GLU A 3 -9.64 -17.35 2.45
CA GLU A 3 -8.75 -17.02 3.55
C GLU A 3 -7.78 -18.18 3.81
N ILE A 4 -6.49 -17.85 3.88
CA ILE A 4 -5.42 -18.81 4.19
C ILE A 4 -4.65 -18.27 5.39
N ARG A 5 -4.39 -19.10 6.39
CA ARG A 5 -3.58 -18.73 7.55
C ARG A 5 -2.19 -19.34 7.45
N ILE A 6 -1.16 -18.57 7.79
CA ILE A 6 0.25 -18.97 7.71
C ILE A 6 0.97 -18.71 9.02
N ASN A 7 1.93 -19.57 9.36
CA ASN A 7 2.77 -19.46 10.55
C ASN A 7 4.26 -19.78 10.31
N ASN A 8 4.68 -19.96 9.06
CA ASN A 8 6.07 -20.14 8.66
C ASN A 8 6.28 -19.76 7.18
N PHE A 9 7.54 -19.68 6.74
CA PHE A 9 7.88 -19.20 5.41
C PHE A 9 7.45 -20.15 4.29
N GLN A 10 7.50 -21.47 4.51
CA GLN A 10 7.06 -22.45 3.52
C GLN A 10 5.56 -22.28 3.21
N GLN A 11 4.74 -22.10 4.23
CA GLN A 11 3.32 -21.82 4.08
C GLN A 11 3.08 -20.48 3.37
N PHE A 12 3.87 -19.46 3.70
CA PHE A 12 3.81 -18.16 3.01
C PHE A 12 4.10 -18.30 1.52
N HIS A 13 5.22 -18.94 1.17
CA HIS A 13 5.59 -19.19 -0.23
C HIS A 13 4.52 -19.98 -0.98
N ASN A 14 3.99 -21.05 -0.38
CA ASN A 14 2.93 -21.87 -0.97
C ASN A 14 1.64 -21.06 -1.19
N ALA A 15 1.27 -20.20 -0.24
CA ALA A 15 0.09 -19.34 -0.37
C ALA A 15 0.23 -18.34 -1.53
N LEU A 16 1.45 -17.90 -1.84
CA LEU A 16 1.73 -16.97 -2.95
C LEU A 16 1.78 -17.66 -4.32
N ALA A 17 2.03 -18.96 -4.38
CA ALA A 17 2.27 -19.69 -5.62
C ALA A 17 1.14 -19.54 -6.66
N LYS A 18 -0.12 -19.48 -6.21
CA LYS A 18 -1.30 -19.36 -7.09
C LYS A 18 -1.39 -18.03 -7.85
N TYR A 19 -0.74 -16.97 -7.38
CA TYR A 19 -0.80 -15.65 -8.02
C TYR A 19 0.29 -15.45 -9.09
N LYS A 20 1.32 -16.31 -9.10
CA LYS A 20 2.53 -16.13 -9.91
C LYS A 20 2.28 -15.95 -11.41
N ASN A 21 1.24 -16.59 -11.94
CA ASN A 21 0.95 -16.61 -13.38
C ASN A 21 0.02 -15.49 -13.85
N ASN A 22 -0.38 -14.57 -12.96
CA ASN A 22 -1.25 -13.46 -13.30
C ASN A 22 -0.73 -12.16 -12.67
N THR A 23 -0.20 -11.27 -13.51
CA THR A 23 0.40 -9.99 -13.12
C THR A 23 -0.61 -8.92 -12.70
N GLU A 24 -1.90 -9.16 -12.93
CA GLU A 24 -2.97 -8.22 -12.54
C GLU A 24 -3.28 -8.23 -11.05
N TRP A 25 -2.80 -9.24 -10.32
CA TRP A 25 -2.88 -9.28 -8.86
C TRP A 25 -1.99 -8.21 -8.24
N ILE A 26 -2.60 -7.49 -7.30
CA ILE A 26 -1.91 -6.51 -6.46
C ILE A 26 -2.12 -6.87 -4.99
N PHE A 27 -1.14 -6.52 -4.16
CA PHE A 27 -1.06 -6.96 -2.78
C PHE A 27 -1.02 -5.78 -1.81
N ARG A 28 -1.61 -5.94 -0.62
CA ARG A 28 -1.54 -4.94 0.44
C ARG A 28 -1.37 -5.61 1.80
N GLY A 29 -0.33 -5.22 2.52
CA GLY A 29 -0.12 -5.62 3.91
C GLY A 29 -0.84 -4.71 4.90
N GLN A 30 -1.45 -5.28 5.93
CA GLN A 30 -1.99 -4.56 7.07
C GLN A 30 -1.58 -5.23 8.38
N GLY A 31 -1.21 -4.41 9.36
CA GLY A 31 -0.80 -4.87 10.69
C GLY A 31 -1.93 -5.48 11.51
N LYS A 32 -3.18 -5.16 11.20
CA LYS A 32 -4.37 -5.68 11.89
C LYS A 32 -5.40 -6.19 10.89
N VAL A 33 -5.95 -7.37 11.15
CA VAL A 33 -7.03 -7.97 10.35
C VAL A 33 -8.30 -7.12 10.39
N SER A 34 -8.57 -6.44 11.51
CA SER A 34 -9.77 -5.62 11.72
C SER A 34 -9.78 -4.28 10.95
N TRP A 35 -8.69 -3.90 10.30
CA TRP A 35 -8.65 -2.66 9.54
C TRP A 35 -9.35 -2.79 8.20
N LYS A 36 -10.32 -1.90 7.97
CA LYS A 36 -11.02 -1.76 6.70
C LYS A 36 -10.12 -1.25 5.59
N LEU A 37 -10.41 -1.64 4.35
CA LEU A 37 -9.71 -1.17 3.15
C LEU A 37 -10.28 0.18 2.66
N VAL A 38 -10.12 1.21 3.51
CA VAL A 38 -10.54 2.58 3.25
C VAL A 38 -9.31 3.48 3.14
N PRO A 39 -9.17 4.36 2.12
CA PRO A 39 -8.12 5.38 2.03
C PRO A 39 -8.04 6.28 3.26
N LYS A 40 -6.92 6.98 3.44
CA LYS A 40 -6.75 7.88 4.59
C LYS A 40 -7.78 9.01 4.60
N ALA A 41 -8.12 9.59 3.44
CA ALA A 41 -9.16 10.62 3.33
C ALA A 41 -10.56 10.11 3.73
N GLY A 42 -10.84 8.81 3.59
CA GLY A 42 -12.11 8.21 3.98
C GLY A 42 -12.25 7.89 5.47
N ARG A 43 -11.21 8.14 6.27
CA ARG A 43 -11.17 7.84 7.70
C ARG A 43 -11.32 9.11 8.53
N TYR A 44 -11.99 9.02 9.67
CA TYR A 44 -12.01 10.11 10.65
C TYR A 44 -10.57 10.43 11.12
N PRO A 45 -10.19 11.72 11.29
CA PRO A 45 -11.03 12.92 11.13
C PRO A 45 -11.13 13.45 9.70
N TYR A 46 -10.34 12.91 8.76
CA TYR A 46 -10.23 13.44 7.38
C TYR A 46 -11.51 13.28 6.56
N SER A 47 -12.34 12.27 6.86
CA SER A 47 -13.62 12.03 6.19
C SER A 47 -14.63 13.17 6.32
N ASN A 48 -14.42 14.09 7.26
CA ASN A 48 -15.28 15.26 7.46
C ASN A 48 -14.87 16.45 6.57
N ALA A 49 -13.73 16.36 5.87
CA ALA A 49 -13.20 17.41 5.02
C ALA A 49 -13.45 17.11 3.53
N ASN A 50 -13.51 18.16 2.72
CA ASN A 50 -13.51 18.05 1.26
C ASN A 50 -12.07 17.77 0.77
N ASP A 51 -11.76 16.50 0.51
CA ASP A 51 -10.42 16.06 0.11
C ASP A 51 -9.92 16.73 -1.18
N LYS A 52 -10.82 17.04 -2.13
CA LYS A 52 -10.50 17.79 -3.35
C LYS A 52 -10.02 19.20 -3.03
N GLU A 53 -10.75 19.93 -2.19
CA GLU A 53 -10.38 21.30 -1.83
C GLU A 53 -9.05 21.36 -1.08
N PHE A 54 -8.83 20.43 -0.16
CA PHE A 54 -7.56 20.32 0.56
C PHE A 54 -6.41 19.91 -0.37
N PHE A 55 -6.65 19.03 -1.34
CA PHE A 55 -5.64 18.68 -2.34
C PHE A 55 -5.26 19.88 -3.22
N LEU A 56 -6.25 20.66 -3.70
CA LEU A 56 -5.97 21.89 -4.45
C LEU A 56 -5.19 22.90 -3.60
N ALA A 57 -5.48 22.99 -2.31
CA ALA A 57 -4.74 23.84 -1.38
C ALA A 57 -3.31 23.33 -1.09
N TRP A 58 -3.11 22.01 -1.10
CA TRP A 58 -1.79 21.38 -1.03
C TRP A 58 -0.99 21.67 -2.31
N LYS A 59 -1.59 21.45 -3.50
CA LYS A 59 -0.98 21.71 -4.81
C LYS A 59 -0.46 23.14 -4.96
N ARG A 60 -1.25 24.13 -4.53
CA ARG A 60 -0.84 25.55 -4.58
C ARG A 60 0.39 25.88 -3.71
N ARG A 61 0.64 25.12 -2.65
CA ARG A 61 1.80 25.32 -1.76
C ARG A 61 2.99 24.44 -2.16
N ALA A 62 2.71 23.30 -2.77
CA ALA A 62 3.72 22.37 -3.25
C ALA A 62 4.67 22.99 -4.29
N THR A 63 4.25 24.06 -4.98
CA THR A 63 5.08 24.84 -5.93
C THR A 63 6.39 25.33 -5.35
N GLU A 64 6.47 25.53 -4.02
CA GLU A 64 7.70 25.94 -3.34
C GLU A 64 8.72 24.80 -3.18
N PHE A 65 8.26 23.55 -3.26
CA PHE A 65 9.06 22.35 -2.94
C PHE A 65 9.32 21.48 -4.17
N ILE A 66 8.41 21.48 -5.14
CA ILE A 66 8.50 20.68 -6.35
C ILE A 66 8.05 21.50 -7.56
N ASP A 67 8.63 21.17 -8.70
CA ASP A 67 8.22 21.69 -10.00
C ASP A 67 6.91 20.99 -10.43
N ILE A 68 5.77 21.57 -10.04
CA ILE A 68 4.45 20.98 -10.27
C ILE A 68 4.08 20.90 -11.75
N GLU A 69 4.72 21.68 -12.63
CA GLU A 69 4.40 21.70 -14.06
C GLU A 69 4.84 20.41 -14.76
N LYS A 70 5.73 19.64 -14.12
CA LYS A 70 6.16 18.32 -14.58
C LYS A 70 5.12 17.21 -14.38
N TYR A 71 4.07 17.45 -13.59
CA TYR A 71 3.18 16.41 -13.11
C TYR A 71 1.71 16.77 -13.34
N ASP A 72 0.93 15.79 -13.81
CA ASP A 72 -0.53 15.87 -13.78
C ASP A 72 -1.09 15.75 -12.34
N ASP A 73 -2.38 16.04 -12.18
CA ASP A 73 -3.06 16.01 -10.89
C ASP A 73 -3.01 14.63 -10.22
N GLY A 74 -3.05 13.55 -10.99
CA GLY A 74 -2.94 12.20 -10.45
C GLY A 74 -1.57 11.92 -9.85
N ASN A 75 -0.51 12.28 -10.57
CA ASN A 75 0.85 12.17 -10.09
C ASN A 75 1.10 13.07 -8.89
N LEU A 76 0.60 14.31 -8.90
CA LEU A 76 0.65 15.18 -7.73
C LEU A 76 -0.10 14.58 -6.52
N LEU A 77 -1.21 13.89 -6.73
CA LEU A 77 -1.94 13.20 -5.66
C LEU A 77 -1.12 12.01 -5.11
N ALA A 78 -0.45 11.24 -5.96
CA ALA A 78 0.45 10.18 -5.54
C ALA A 78 1.67 10.72 -4.76
N ILE A 79 2.23 11.85 -5.20
CA ILE A 79 3.29 12.57 -4.46
C ILE A 79 2.77 13.02 -3.10
N ALA A 80 1.58 13.63 -3.04
CA ALA A 80 1.00 14.09 -1.78
C ALA A 80 0.82 12.92 -0.80
N GLN A 81 0.27 11.79 -1.26
CA GLN A 81 0.13 10.56 -0.46
C GLN A 81 1.47 10.07 0.08
N HIS A 82 2.52 10.07 -0.75
CA HIS A 82 3.86 9.67 -0.34
C HIS A 82 4.39 10.50 0.84
N TYR A 83 4.13 11.81 0.84
CA TYR A 83 4.49 12.72 1.92
C TYR A 83 3.47 12.73 3.09
N GLY A 84 2.51 11.80 3.09
CA GLY A 84 1.59 11.57 4.21
C GLY A 84 0.30 12.37 4.18
N PHE A 85 0.02 13.11 3.10
CA PHE A 85 -1.26 13.80 2.90
C PHE A 85 -2.42 12.78 2.84
N ALA A 86 -3.57 13.13 3.42
CA ALA A 86 -4.71 12.23 3.46
C ALA A 86 -5.44 12.23 2.11
N THR A 87 -5.12 11.26 1.25
CA THR A 87 -5.74 11.13 -0.08
C THR A 87 -6.82 10.05 -0.12
N ARG A 88 -7.58 10.06 -1.23
CA ARG A 88 -8.50 9.00 -1.64
C ARG A 88 -7.80 7.80 -2.31
N LEU A 89 -6.47 7.77 -2.29
CA LEU A 89 -5.68 6.65 -2.76
C LEU A 89 -5.46 5.65 -1.62
N LEU A 90 -5.56 4.37 -1.94
CA LEU A 90 -5.16 3.28 -1.06
C LEU A 90 -3.96 2.57 -1.69
N ASP A 91 -2.92 2.33 -0.91
CA ASP A 91 -1.64 1.79 -1.42
C ASP A 91 -1.70 0.27 -1.63
N TRP A 92 -1.13 -0.17 -2.74
CA TRP A 92 -0.92 -1.57 -3.10
C TRP A 92 0.47 -1.73 -3.69
N THR A 93 0.91 -2.98 -3.84
CA THR A 93 2.17 -3.32 -4.48
C THR A 93 2.00 -4.53 -5.39
N HIS A 94 2.70 -4.57 -6.51
CA HIS A 94 2.78 -5.79 -7.34
C HIS A 94 3.64 -6.88 -6.69
N ASN A 95 4.42 -6.56 -5.64
CA ASN A 95 5.31 -7.51 -5.00
C ASN A 95 4.69 -8.03 -3.67
N PRO A 96 4.29 -9.31 -3.59
CA PRO A 96 3.68 -9.86 -2.38
C PRO A 96 4.61 -9.89 -1.17
N LEU A 97 5.93 -9.93 -1.36
CA LEU A 97 6.90 -9.86 -0.26
C LEU A 97 6.95 -8.45 0.34
N ILE A 98 6.83 -7.40 -0.49
CA ILE A 98 6.70 -6.01 -0.02
C ILE A 98 5.40 -5.84 0.77
N ALA A 99 4.30 -6.44 0.31
CA ALA A 99 3.06 -6.48 1.10
C ALA A 99 3.25 -7.20 2.42
N GLY A 100 3.97 -8.33 2.45
CA GLY A 100 4.36 -9.02 3.68
C GLY A 100 5.12 -8.12 4.64
N TYR A 101 6.10 -7.36 4.16
CA TYR A 101 6.85 -6.40 4.98
C TYR A 101 5.92 -5.37 5.62
N PHE A 102 5.03 -4.75 4.84
CA PHE A 102 4.06 -3.78 5.38
C PHE A 102 3.04 -4.41 6.33
N ALA A 103 2.76 -5.70 6.18
CA ALA A 103 1.89 -6.42 7.11
C ALA A 103 2.57 -6.59 8.48
N VAL A 104 3.87 -6.87 8.55
CA VAL A 104 4.54 -7.29 9.80
C VAL A 104 5.49 -6.28 10.44
N ASN A 105 5.86 -5.19 9.77
CA ASN A 105 6.88 -4.25 10.26
C ASN A 105 6.49 -3.42 11.51
N LYS A 106 5.24 -3.52 11.98
CA LYS A 106 4.67 -2.82 13.14
C LYS A 106 3.58 -3.69 13.79
N TYR A 107 3.13 -3.36 15.00
CA TYR A 107 1.97 -3.97 15.69
C TYR A 107 2.08 -5.49 15.90
N TYR A 108 2.91 -5.92 16.85
CA TYR A 108 3.21 -7.33 17.11
C TYR A 108 2.19 -8.04 18.03
N ASP A 109 1.15 -7.34 18.48
CA ASP A 109 0.14 -7.81 19.43
C ASP A 109 -1.05 -8.54 18.80
N SER A 110 -1.16 -8.52 17.47
CA SER A 110 -2.28 -9.12 16.73
C SER A 110 -1.85 -9.79 15.42
N ASP A 111 -2.72 -10.65 14.89
CA ASP A 111 -2.53 -11.22 13.56
C ASP A 111 -2.47 -10.12 12.48
N ALA A 112 -1.63 -10.34 11.47
CA ALA A 112 -1.49 -9.49 10.30
C ALA A 112 -2.31 -10.06 9.14
N VAL A 113 -2.48 -9.27 8.09
CA VAL A 113 -3.11 -9.74 6.85
C VAL A 113 -2.41 -9.17 5.63
N ILE A 114 -2.22 -10.02 4.62
CA ILE A 114 -1.97 -9.60 3.25
C ILE A 114 -3.25 -9.81 2.47
N TYR A 115 -3.72 -8.74 1.83
CA TYR A 115 -4.79 -8.82 0.83
C TYR A 115 -4.17 -9.05 -0.54
N ALA A 116 -4.74 -9.98 -1.30
CA ALA A 116 -4.49 -10.13 -2.72
C ALA A 116 -5.76 -9.68 -3.45
N TYR A 117 -5.63 -8.69 -4.33
CA TYR A 117 -6.75 -8.09 -5.06
C TYR A 117 -6.54 -8.17 -6.56
N LEU A 118 -7.57 -8.63 -7.27
CA LEU A 118 -7.63 -8.68 -8.72
C LEU A 118 -8.74 -7.75 -9.19
N ASN A 119 -8.37 -6.69 -9.91
CA ASN A 119 -9.29 -5.76 -10.54
C ASN A 119 -8.73 -5.32 -11.89
N ASN A 120 -9.56 -5.47 -12.93
CA ASN A 120 -9.20 -5.15 -14.31
C ASN A 120 -9.66 -3.73 -14.71
N LYS A 121 -10.37 -3.01 -13.84
CA LYS A 121 -10.76 -1.61 -14.05
C LYS A 121 -9.62 -0.70 -13.62
N SER A 122 -9.06 0.02 -14.60
CA SER A 122 -7.95 0.94 -14.40
C SER A 122 -8.32 2.36 -14.83
N ILE A 123 -7.82 3.33 -14.08
CA ILE A 123 -7.79 4.76 -14.39
C ILE A 123 -6.32 5.18 -14.42
N PHE A 124 -5.94 5.99 -15.38
CA PHE A 124 -4.57 6.46 -15.56
C PHE A 124 -4.42 7.88 -15.01
N ALA A 125 -3.19 8.27 -14.66
CA ALA A 125 -2.94 9.56 -14.02
C ALA A 125 -3.38 10.79 -14.82
N GLN A 126 -3.41 10.65 -16.15
CA GLN A 126 -3.82 11.68 -17.11
C GLN A 126 -5.34 11.87 -17.17
N ASP A 127 -6.12 10.99 -16.57
CA ASP A 127 -7.58 11.10 -16.55
C ASP A 127 -8.00 12.27 -15.65
N ASN A 128 -8.69 13.25 -16.23
CA ASN A 128 -9.09 14.49 -15.56
C ASN A 128 -10.09 14.31 -14.39
N ASP A 129 -10.49 13.07 -14.05
CA ASP A 129 -11.65 12.79 -13.22
C ASP A 129 -11.40 12.02 -11.91
N LEU A 130 -10.19 12.03 -11.36
CA LEU A 130 -9.91 11.34 -10.08
C LEU A 130 -10.84 11.75 -8.92
N PHE A 131 -11.36 12.99 -8.97
CA PHE A 131 -12.22 13.52 -7.92
C PHE A 131 -13.72 13.33 -8.13
N SER A 132 -14.22 13.20 -9.37
CA SER A 132 -15.66 13.06 -9.65
C SER A 132 -16.06 11.64 -10.07
N HIS A 133 -15.08 10.79 -10.34
CA HIS A 133 -15.23 9.37 -10.54
C HIS A 133 -15.97 8.65 -9.38
N ARG A 134 -16.74 7.60 -9.69
CA ARG A 134 -17.48 6.76 -8.72
C ARG A 134 -17.07 5.29 -8.76
N GLY A 135 -16.85 4.72 -7.59
CA GLY A 135 -16.43 3.34 -7.39
C GLY A 135 -14.94 3.23 -7.06
N ILE A 136 -14.37 2.05 -7.28
CA ILE A 136 -12.99 1.71 -6.94
C ILE A 136 -12.26 1.24 -8.19
N HIS A 137 -11.19 1.95 -8.55
CA HIS A 137 -10.41 1.66 -9.75
C HIS A 137 -8.94 1.61 -9.41
N LYS A 138 -8.22 0.76 -10.13
CA LYS A 138 -6.76 0.70 -10.09
C LYS A 138 -6.20 2.00 -10.67
N PHE A 139 -5.32 2.67 -9.94
CA PHE A 139 -4.67 3.91 -10.33
C PHE A 139 -3.16 3.66 -10.45
N ILE A 140 -2.63 3.91 -11.65
CA ILE A 140 -1.21 3.69 -11.97
C ILE A 140 -0.52 5.06 -12.09
N PRO A 141 0.39 5.40 -11.16
CA PRO A 141 1.18 6.63 -11.25
C PRO A 141 2.30 6.50 -12.30
N ASN A 142 2.90 7.63 -12.68
CA ASN A 142 4.13 7.65 -13.46
C ASN A 142 5.33 7.21 -12.60
N GLY A 143 6.38 6.70 -13.26
CA GLY A 143 7.55 6.09 -12.62
C GLY A 143 8.59 7.05 -12.05
N ASP A 144 8.28 8.35 -11.91
CA ASP A 144 9.30 9.38 -11.67
C ASP A 144 9.64 9.57 -10.18
N ILE A 145 8.93 8.87 -9.29
CA ILE A 145 9.12 8.98 -7.84
C ILE A 145 9.80 7.71 -7.33
N GLN A 146 11.06 7.85 -6.91
CA GLN A 146 11.94 6.73 -6.57
C GLN A 146 11.31 5.73 -5.59
N ARG A 147 10.62 6.20 -4.54
CA ARG A 147 9.98 5.32 -3.55
C ARG A 147 8.76 4.57 -4.11
N ILE A 148 7.99 5.18 -5.02
CA ILE A 148 6.87 4.52 -5.71
C ILE A 148 7.43 3.35 -6.53
N VAL A 149 8.53 3.59 -7.25
CA VAL A 149 9.23 2.55 -8.01
C VAL A 149 9.76 1.44 -7.10
N ARG A 150 10.45 1.78 -6.00
CA ARG A 150 11.04 0.81 -5.06
C ARG A 150 10.00 -0.07 -4.38
N GLN A 151 8.81 0.47 -4.12
CA GLN A 151 7.72 -0.27 -3.48
C GLN A 151 6.87 -1.04 -4.50
N CYS A 152 7.21 -1.00 -5.80
CA CYS A 152 6.37 -1.49 -6.89
C CYS A 152 4.93 -0.99 -6.74
N ALA A 153 4.78 0.27 -6.36
CA ALA A 153 3.54 0.82 -5.85
C ALA A 153 2.52 1.04 -6.97
N ILE A 154 1.30 0.67 -6.65
CA ILE A 154 0.08 0.92 -7.42
C ILE A 154 -1.01 1.30 -6.43
N PHE A 155 -2.02 2.04 -6.84
CA PHE A 155 -3.06 2.48 -5.92
C PHE A 155 -4.43 2.00 -6.36
N THR A 156 -5.40 2.06 -5.45
CA THR A 156 -6.81 2.17 -5.82
C THR A 156 -7.29 3.56 -5.49
N VAL A 157 -8.02 4.19 -6.42
CA VAL A 157 -8.73 5.46 -6.18
C VAL A 157 -10.17 5.15 -5.80
N HIS A 158 -10.65 5.76 -4.71
CA HIS A 158 -12.00 5.51 -4.18
C HIS A 158 -12.87 6.77 -4.35
N GLY A 159 -13.99 6.62 -5.03
CA GLY A 159 -14.97 7.67 -5.24
C GLY A 159 -16.36 7.27 -4.71
N PRO A 160 -16.80 7.79 -3.54
CA PRO A 160 -16.07 8.61 -2.57
C PRO A 160 -15.00 7.86 -1.76
N ALA A 161 -14.11 8.63 -1.13
CA ALA A 161 -12.98 8.10 -0.35
C ALA A 161 -13.39 7.23 0.84
N THR A 162 -14.62 7.37 1.33
CA THR A 162 -15.19 6.62 2.46
C THR A 162 -15.59 5.19 2.11
N ILE A 163 -15.66 4.84 0.83
CA ILE A 163 -16.01 3.48 0.40
C ILE A 163 -14.91 2.50 0.83
N SER A 164 -15.32 1.43 1.52
CA SER A 164 -14.44 0.31 1.86
C SER A 164 -14.36 -0.67 0.71
N LEU A 165 -13.14 -1.01 0.27
CA LEU A 165 -12.95 -1.95 -0.85
C LEU A 165 -13.49 -3.34 -0.56
N ASP A 166 -13.22 -3.85 0.64
CA ASP A 166 -13.65 -5.17 1.10
C ASP A 166 -15.17 -5.34 1.20
N GLU A 167 -15.92 -4.24 1.28
CA GLU A 167 -17.39 -4.23 1.33
C GLU A 167 -18.03 -3.91 -0.03
N ASN A 168 -17.23 -3.48 -1.03
CA ASN A 168 -17.72 -2.98 -2.33
C ASN A 168 -16.96 -3.64 -3.49
N ILE A 169 -16.77 -4.96 -3.40
CA ILE A 169 -16.11 -5.75 -4.44
C ILE A 169 -17.11 -6.05 -5.55
N ASP A 170 -16.80 -5.62 -6.78
CA ASP A 170 -17.59 -5.98 -7.96
C ASP A 170 -17.51 -7.49 -8.26
N ASN A 171 -18.54 -8.06 -8.89
CA ASN A 171 -18.59 -9.50 -9.26
C ASN A 171 -17.43 -9.97 -10.16
N ASN A 172 -16.78 -9.05 -10.88
CA ASN A 172 -15.64 -9.34 -11.75
C ASN A 172 -14.28 -9.14 -11.06
N CYS A 173 -14.28 -8.80 -9.78
CA CYS A 173 -13.09 -8.63 -8.96
C CYS A 173 -12.95 -9.77 -7.96
N SER A 174 -11.71 -10.06 -7.56
CA SER A 174 -11.43 -11.04 -6.51
C SER A 174 -10.63 -10.37 -5.40
N LEU A 175 -11.04 -10.58 -4.16
CA LEU A 175 -10.25 -10.24 -2.97
C LEU A 175 -10.04 -11.50 -2.15
N GLU A 176 -8.80 -11.77 -1.78
CA GLU A 176 -8.41 -12.89 -0.95
C GLU A 176 -7.51 -12.42 0.20
N LYS A 177 -7.48 -13.21 1.28
CA LYS A 177 -6.73 -12.90 2.50
C LYS A 177 -5.70 -13.97 2.80
N ILE A 178 -4.50 -13.53 3.16
CA ILE A 178 -3.47 -14.36 3.79
C ILE A 178 -3.25 -13.80 5.20
N ILE A 179 -3.72 -14.51 6.22
CA ILE A 179 -3.56 -14.14 7.62
C ILE A 179 -2.21 -14.63 8.13
N ILE A 180 -1.43 -13.73 8.70
CA ILE A 180 -0.13 -14.01 9.32
C ILE A 180 -0.34 -14.12 10.82
N ASP A 181 -0.03 -15.28 11.38
CA ASP A 181 -0.07 -15.50 12.83
C ASP A 181 0.80 -14.48 13.56
N LYS A 182 0.26 -13.87 14.63
CA LYS A 182 0.98 -12.89 15.45
C LYS A 182 2.38 -13.35 15.90
N ASN A 183 2.54 -14.65 16.18
CA ASN A 183 3.80 -15.22 16.67
C ASN A 183 4.84 -15.36 15.54
N TYR A 184 4.40 -15.47 14.29
CA TYR A 184 5.28 -15.60 13.13
C TYR A 184 5.76 -14.25 12.57
N ARG A 185 5.13 -13.13 12.96
CA ARG A 185 5.42 -11.79 12.40
C ARG A 185 6.89 -11.39 12.47
N ARG A 186 7.53 -11.62 13.61
CA ARG A 186 8.94 -11.26 13.83
C ARG A 186 9.85 -12.10 12.95
N GLU A 187 9.64 -13.41 12.92
CA GLU A 187 10.38 -14.35 12.07
C GLU A 187 10.20 -14.03 10.57
N LEU A 188 8.97 -13.76 10.13
CA LEU A 188 8.69 -13.35 8.76
C LEU A 188 9.45 -12.05 8.38
N LEU A 189 9.63 -11.11 9.31
CA LEU A 189 10.41 -9.90 9.04
C LEU A 189 11.90 -10.23 8.79
N PHE A 190 12.46 -11.19 9.52
CA PHE A 190 13.82 -11.69 9.27
C PHE A 190 13.91 -12.41 7.92
N ASP A 191 12.96 -13.30 7.62
CA ASP A 191 12.91 -14.01 6.33
C ASP A 191 12.85 -13.02 5.17
N LEU A 192 11.97 -12.03 5.24
CA LEU A 192 11.85 -10.99 4.21
C LEU A 192 13.15 -10.20 4.06
N SER A 193 13.83 -9.85 5.16
CA SER A 193 15.12 -9.19 5.11
C SER A 193 16.19 -10.06 4.46
N TYR A 194 16.21 -11.36 4.74
CA TYR A 194 17.10 -12.34 4.10
C TYR A 194 16.87 -12.42 2.58
N TYR A 195 15.62 -12.33 2.14
CA TYR A 195 15.25 -12.24 0.72
C TYR A 195 15.38 -10.83 0.11
N GLY A 196 15.98 -9.87 0.83
CA GLY A 196 16.28 -8.53 0.33
C GLY A 196 15.13 -7.52 0.42
N VAL A 197 14.01 -7.89 1.05
CA VAL A 197 12.88 -6.99 1.32
C VAL A 197 12.99 -6.44 2.73
N ASN A 198 13.68 -5.31 2.86
CA ASN A 198 13.96 -4.66 4.13
C ASN A 198 13.73 -3.14 4.08
N ARG A 199 13.92 -2.49 5.24
CA ARG A 199 13.69 -1.05 5.39
C ARG A 199 14.54 -0.23 4.43
N LEU A 200 15.83 -0.51 4.30
CA LEU A 200 16.74 0.24 3.45
C LEU A 200 16.35 0.13 1.96
N TYR A 201 15.93 -1.05 1.51
CA TYR A 201 15.45 -1.25 0.15
C TYR A 201 14.19 -0.43 -0.16
N LEU A 202 13.21 -0.43 0.75
CA LEU A 202 11.91 0.23 0.57
C LEU A 202 11.96 1.75 0.81
N PHE A 203 12.95 2.21 1.57
CA PHE A 203 13.18 3.60 1.97
C PHE A 203 14.68 3.92 1.82
N PRO A 204 15.15 4.17 0.59
CA PRO A 204 16.57 4.37 0.32
C PRO A 204 17.03 5.81 0.65
N ASP A 205 16.71 6.26 1.86
CA ASP A 205 17.08 7.55 2.42
C ASP A 205 17.85 7.34 3.76
N LEU A 206 18.39 8.42 4.32
CA LEU A 206 19.14 8.35 5.57
C LEU A 206 18.29 7.88 6.75
N ASP A 207 16.98 8.17 6.74
CA ASP A 207 16.05 7.70 7.75
C ASP A 207 15.87 6.18 7.67
N GLY A 208 15.69 5.66 6.45
CA GLY A 208 15.57 4.23 6.18
C GLY A 208 16.85 3.47 6.48
N LEU A 209 18.02 4.03 6.16
CA LEU A 209 19.32 3.48 6.56
C LEU A 209 19.45 3.42 8.08
N SER A 210 19.16 4.52 8.78
CA SER A 210 19.29 4.59 10.24
C SER A 210 18.38 3.57 10.93
N VAL A 211 17.12 3.48 10.51
CA VAL A 211 16.17 2.47 11.03
C VAL A 211 16.64 1.05 10.73
N TYR A 212 17.20 0.81 9.54
CA TYR A 212 17.73 -0.51 9.17
C TYR A 212 18.93 -0.92 10.04
N MET A 213 19.88 0.00 10.26
CA MET A 213 21.05 -0.26 11.11
C MET A 213 20.67 -0.49 12.57
N ASN A 214 19.75 0.31 13.11
CA ASN A 214 19.26 0.12 14.48
C ASN A 214 18.59 -1.25 14.66
N TRP A 215 17.80 -1.69 13.70
CA TRP A 215 17.19 -3.03 13.74
C TRP A 215 18.24 -4.13 13.77
N HIS A 216 19.34 -4.03 13.03
CA HIS A 216 20.45 -4.99 13.12
C HIS A 216 21.12 -4.96 14.49
N MET A 217 21.40 -3.77 15.04
CA MET A 217 21.98 -3.64 16.39
C MET A 217 21.10 -4.26 17.47
N GLU A 218 19.77 -4.09 17.38
CA GLU A 218 18.80 -4.66 18.32
C GLU A 218 18.75 -6.20 18.27
N ASN A 219 19.19 -6.81 17.16
CA ASN A 219 19.06 -8.25 16.90
C ASN A 219 20.40 -8.97 16.69
N GLU A 220 21.54 -8.30 16.92
CA GLU A 220 22.90 -8.83 16.70
C GLU A 220 23.21 -10.08 17.55
N ASN A 221 22.47 -10.28 18.65
CA ASN A 221 22.63 -11.40 19.58
C ASN A 221 21.35 -12.25 19.76
N SER A 222 20.38 -12.14 18.84
CA SER A 222 19.06 -12.82 18.93
C SER A 222 19.00 -14.10 18.10
#